data_AF-A0A530C5D9-F1
#
_entry.id   AF-A0A530C5D9-F1
#
_cell.length_a   1.000
_cell.length_b   1.000
_cell.length_c   1.000
_cell.angle_alpha   90.00
_cell.angle_beta   90.00
_cell.angle_gamma   90.00
#
_symmetry.space_group_name_H-M   'P 1'
#
loop_
_entity.id
_entity.type
_entity.pdbx_description
1 polymer ?
#
loop_
_entity_poly.entity_id
_entity_poly.type
_entity_poly.pdbx_seq_one_letter_code
_entity_poly.pdbx_strand_id
1 'polypeptide(L)' 'MQLFPCPFCGPREESEFHYGGEAGNLRPDGADVNAERWTGYLHMRD' A
#
# COMPACT_ATOMS: atom_id res chain seq x y z
N MET A 1 18.81 6.89 -7.57
CA MET A 1 19.34 6.34 -6.31
C MET A 1 18.85 7.20 -5.16
N GLN A 2 17.68 6.85 -4.65
CA GLN A 2 17.04 7.49 -3.51
C GLN A 2 17.40 6.73 -2.22
N LEU A 3 17.46 7.45 -1.10
CA LEU A 3 17.66 6.87 0.23
C LEU A 3 16.37 6.96 1.05
N PHE A 4 15.86 5.82 1.51
CA PHE A 4 14.67 5.76 2.36
C PHE A 4 15.04 5.52 3.83
N PRO A 5 14.38 6.20 4.78
CA PRO A 5 14.66 6.06 6.21
C PRO A 5 13.93 4.85 6.79
N CYS A 6 14.51 3.65 6.68
CA CYS A 6 13.95 2.47 7.33
C CYS A 6 13.90 2.69 8.85
N PRO A 7 12.73 2.51 9.50
CA PRO A 7 12.57 2.78 10.93
C PRO A 7 13.41 1.86 11.84
N PHE A 8 13.94 0.76 11.29
CA PHE A 8 14.76 -0.20 12.03
C PHE A 8 16.23 -0.19 11.61
N CYS A 9 16.54 0.16 10.35
CA CYS A 9 17.87 0.03 9.77
C CYS A 9 18.55 1.38 9.43
N GLY A 10 17.83 2.52 9.55
CA GLY A 10 18.32 3.82 9.11
C GLY A 10 18.19 4.06 7.60
N PRO A 11 18.94 5.02 7.02
CA PRO A 11 18.93 5.29 5.59
C PRO A 11 19.44 4.10 4.76
N ARG A 12 18.63 3.61 3.80
CA ARG A 12 18.99 2.49 2.91
C ARG A 12 18.62 2.82 1.46
N GLU A 13 19.25 2.12 0.52
CA GLU A 13 19.05 2.32 -0.92
C GLU A 13 17.66 1.90 -1.39
N GLU A 14 17.13 2.59 -2.40
CA GLU A 14 15.79 2.34 -2.95
C GLU A 14 15.57 0.89 -3.42
N SER A 15 16.63 0.21 -3.86
CA SER A 15 16.59 -1.18 -4.34
C SER A 15 16.29 -2.22 -3.24
N GLU A 16 16.39 -1.86 -1.97
CA GLU A 16 16.05 -2.74 -0.85
C GLU A 16 14.56 -2.71 -0.49
N PHE A 17 13.80 -1.79 -1.08
CA PHE A 17 12.39 -1.60 -0.80
C PHE A 17 11.53 -1.99 -1.99
N HIS A 18 10.29 -2.41 -1.70
CA HIS A 18 9.26 -2.56 -2.71
C HIS A 18 8.24 -1.44 -2.54
N TYR A 19 7.86 -0.79 -3.64
CA TYR A 19 6.77 0.18 -3.61
C TYR A 19 5.44 -0.53 -3.35
N GLY A 20 4.88 -0.30 -2.17
CA GLY A 20 3.63 -0.94 -1.72
C GLY A 20 2.35 -0.26 -2.21
N GLY A 21 2.47 0.82 -2.98
CA GLY A 21 1.34 1.67 -3.36
C GLY A 21 0.94 2.67 -2.27
N GLU A 22 -0.26 3.21 -2.39
CA GLU A 22 -0.81 4.23 -1.50
C GLU A 22 -1.05 3.68 -0.08
N ALA A 23 -0.60 4.44 0.92
CA ALA A 23 -0.86 4.13 2.32
C ALA A 23 -2.35 4.29 2.67
N GLY A 24 -2.88 3.43 3.54
CA GLY A 24 -4.27 3.55 4.01
C GLY A 24 -5.32 2.86 3.14
N ASN A 25 -4.95 2.25 2.01
CA ASN A 25 -5.85 1.39 1.25
C ASN A 25 -6.08 0.04 1.96
N LEU A 26 -6.90 0.07 2.99
CA LEU A 26 -7.28 -1.10 3.79
C LEU A 26 -8.26 -1.98 3.02
N ARG A 27 -8.03 -3.29 3.09
CA ARG A 27 -8.96 -4.27 2.50
C ARG A 27 -10.30 -4.20 3.22
N PRO A 28 -11.43 -4.07 2.50
CA PRO A 28 -12.74 -4.23 3.10
C PRO A 28 -12.89 -5.63 3.71
N ASP A 29 -13.28 -5.69 4.99
CA ASP A 29 -13.54 -6.95 5.70
C ASP A 29 -15.01 -7.37 5.61
N GLY A 30 -15.22 -8.69 5.68
CA GLY A 30 -16.55 -9.32 5.71
C GLY A 30 -17.02 -9.85 4.36
N ALA A 31 -17.84 -10.90 4.40
CA ALA A 31 -18.43 -11.50 3.20
C ALA A 31 -19.51 -10.61 2.55
N ASP A 32 -20.08 -9.67 3.31
CA ASP A 32 -21.19 -8.81 2.88
C ASP A 32 -20.73 -7.48 2.25
N VAL A 33 -19.46 -7.38 1.87
CA VAL A 33 -18.96 -6.21 1.15
C VAL A 33 -19.66 -6.13 -0.21
N ASN A 34 -20.34 -5.01 -0.46
CA ASN A 34 -21.02 -4.82 -1.74
C ASN A 34 -20.01 -4.69 -2.90
N ALA A 35 -20.49 -5.01 -4.12
CA ALA A 35 -19.64 -5.04 -5.31
C ALA A 35 -18.96 -3.69 -5.59
N GLU A 36 -19.66 -2.58 -5.42
CA GLU A 36 -19.12 -1.23 -5.66
C GLU A 36 -17.92 -0.93 -4.75
N ARG A 37 -18.05 -1.19 -3.45
CA ARG A 37 -16.97 -1.03 -2.47
C ARG A 37 -15.79 -1.96 -2.78
N TRP A 38 -16.08 -3.18 -3.21
CA TRP A 38 -15.05 -4.14 -3.59
C TRP A 38 -14.28 -3.71 -4.85
N THR A 39 -14.99 -3.28 -5.89
CA THR A 39 -14.41 -2.74 -7.13
C THR A 39 -13.56 -1.50 -6.85
N GLY A 40 -14.01 -0.61 -5.96
CA GLY A 40 -13.24 0.55 -5.52
C GLY A 40 -11.90 0.15 -4.92
N TYR A 41 -11.89 -0.78 -3.94
CA TYR A 41 -10.66 -1.28 -3.33
C TYR A 41 -9.68 -1.92 -4.33
N LEU A 42 -10.20 -2.65 -5.33
CA LEU A 42 -9.37 -3.38 -6.30
C LEU A 42 -8.75 -2.47 -7.36
N HIS A 43 -9.46 -1.43 -7.81
CA HIS A 43 -9.10 -0.73 -9.05
C HIS A 43 -8.93 0.77 -8.91
N MET A 44 -9.47 1.39 -7.87
CA MET A 44 -9.35 2.83 -7.66
C MET A 44 -8.24 3.14 -6.67
N ARG A 45 -7.47 4.20 -6.95
CA ARG A 45 -6.44 4.83 -6.12
C ARG A 45 -6.44 6.32 -6.41
N ASP A 46 -6.09 7.13 -5.41
CA ASP A 46 -5.81 8.56 -5.60
C ASP A 46 -4.34 8.80 -6.02
#